data_AF-A0A2K0JML6-F1
#
_entry.id   AF-A0A2K0JML6-F1
#
_cell.length_a   1.000
_cell.length_b   1.000
_cell.length_c   1.000
_cell.angle_alpha   90.00
_cell.angle_beta   90.00
_cell.angle_gamma   90.00
#
_symmetry.space_group_name_H-M   'P 1'
#
loop_
_entity.id
_entity.type
_entity.pdbx_description
1 polymer ?
#
loop_
_entity_poly.entity_id
_entity_poly.type
_entity_poly.pdbx_seq_one_letter_code
_entity_poly.pdbx_strand_id
1 'polypeptide(L)'
;MAKVRFENSLNKMIFEIRGYESFSEMETALLDFCDETMGANHPDIVVEYPVYYKHFINDKISYEHIGYVNLGIDQDDGSCYTIEHLTLDRKTLKNHWHPFYFYKGECEYGFKN
;
A
#
# COMPACT_ATOMS: atom_id res chain seq x y z
N MET A 1 5.44 9.46 5.71
CA MET A 1 4.02 9.44 5.37
C MET A 1 3.89 8.58 4.14
N ALA A 2 2.98 7.61 4.22
CA ALA A 2 2.65 6.74 3.11
C ALA A 2 2.09 7.56 1.95
N LYS A 3 2.41 7.17 0.71
CA LYS A 3 1.88 7.84 -0.50
C LYS A 3 2.13 7.04 -1.77
N VAL A 4 1.22 7.17 -2.72
CA VAL A 4 1.43 6.71 -4.09
C VAL A 4 2.21 7.78 -4.86
N ARG A 5 3.30 7.41 -5.53
CA ARG A 5 4.08 8.33 -6.36
C ARG A 5 4.95 7.62 -7.39
N PHE A 6 5.43 8.37 -8.38
CA PHE A 6 6.49 7.92 -9.26
C PHE A 6 7.84 7.94 -8.52
N GLU A 7 8.59 6.84 -8.56
CA GLU A 7 9.95 6.72 -8.01
C GLU A 7 10.97 6.55 -9.14
N ASN A 8 11.81 7.57 -9.31
CA ASN A 8 12.78 7.67 -10.41
C ASN A 8 13.80 6.52 -10.41
N SER A 9 14.29 6.10 -9.24
CA SER A 9 15.27 5.00 -9.16
C SER A 9 14.70 3.65 -9.54
N LEU A 10 13.38 3.47 -9.44
CA LEU A 10 12.67 2.24 -9.79
C LEU A 10 11.94 2.34 -11.14
N ASN A 11 11.88 3.55 -11.71
CA ASN A 11 11.19 3.90 -12.96
C ASN A 11 9.74 3.39 -13.03
N LYS A 12 8.97 3.56 -11.95
CA LYS A 12 7.56 3.13 -11.85
C LYS A 12 6.79 3.88 -10.77
N MET A 13 5.46 3.79 -10.82
CA MET A 13 4.57 4.17 -9.72
C MET A 13 4.68 3.15 -8.59
N ILE A 14 4.82 3.62 -7.36
CA ILE A 14 4.91 2.80 -6.14
C ILE A 14 3.98 3.36 -5.07
N PHE A 15 3.53 2.50 -4.16
CA PHE A 15 3.08 2.91 -2.83
C PHE A 15 4.28 2.90 -1.88
N GLU A 16 4.80 4.09 -1.56
CA GLU A 16 5.92 4.25 -0.62
C GLU A 16 5.37 4.22 0.81
N ILE A 17 5.95 3.37 1.65
CA ILE A 17 5.67 3.34 3.10
C ILE A 17 6.96 3.41 3.91
N ARG A 18 6.88 3.77 5.19
CA ARG A 18 8.02 3.76 6.13
C ARG A 18 7.64 2.92 7.36
N GLY A 19 8.57 2.79 8.31
CA GLY A 19 8.41 1.89 9.46
C GLY A 19 7.52 2.40 10.58
N TYR A 20 7.05 3.64 10.49
CA TYR A 20 6.35 4.30 11.59
C TYR A 20 4.91 4.67 11.25
N GLU A 21 4.47 4.50 10.00
CA GLU A 21 3.08 4.73 9.62
C GLU A 21 2.15 3.65 10.19
N SER A 22 1.02 4.11 10.69
CA SER A 22 -0.11 3.28 11.05
C SER A 22 -0.84 2.73 9.85
N PHE A 23 -1.59 1.64 10.05
CA PHE A 23 -2.51 1.11 9.05
C PHE A 23 -3.52 2.18 8.60
N SER A 24 -4.11 2.93 9.54
CA SER A 24 -5.03 4.02 9.22
C SER A 24 -4.38 5.12 8.37
N GLU A 25 -3.13 5.51 8.66
CA GLU A 25 -2.43 6.51 7.84
C GLU A 25 -2.13 6.00 6.42
N MET A 26 -1.87 4.70 6.27
CA MET A 26 -1.72 4.08 4.95
C MET A 26 -3.04 4.08 4.18
N GLU A 27 -4.15 3.67 4.83
CA GLU A 27 -5.47 3.67 4.20
C GLU A 27 -5.92 5.07 3.81
N THR A 28 -5.79 6.06 4.71
CA THR A 28 -6.12 7.46 4.39
C THR A 28 -5.33 7.97 3.20
N ALA A 29 -4.02 7.69 3.13
CA ALA A 29 -3.20 8.12 2.00
C ALA A 29 -3.61 7.48 0.66
N LEU A 30 -4.16 6.26 0.69
CA LEU A 30 -4.67 5.58 -0.50
C LEU A 30 -6.05 6.13 -0.90
N LEU A 31 -6.93 6.39 0.07
CA LEU A 31 -8.23 7.00 -0.18
C LEU A 31 -8.09 8.41 -0.76
N ASP A 32 -7.23 9.25 -0.17
CA ASP A 32 -6.92 10.58 -0.68
C ASP A 32 -6.41 10.51 -2.14
N PHE A 33 -5.54 9.53 -2.44
CA PHE A 33 -5.05 9.30 -3.80
C PHE A 33 -6.17 8.86 -4.76
N CYS A 34 -7.08 7.98 -4.31
CA CYS A 34 -8.26 7.60 -5.10
C CYS A 34 -9.15 8.81 -5.38
N ASP A 35 -9.41 9.67 -4.40
CA ASP A 35 -10.18 10.90 -4.60
C ASP A 35 -9.53 11.86 -5.59
N GLU A 36 -8.21 12.00 -5.55
CA GLU A 36 -7.46 12.85 -6.47
C GLU A 36 -7.40 12.31 -7.90
N THR A 37 -7.36 10.98 -8.08
CA THR A 37 -6.99 10.36 -9.36
C THR A 37 -8.06 9.48 -10.00
N MET A 38 -8.96 8.90 -9.22
CA MET A 38 -9.96 7.91 -9.65
C MET A 38 -11.41 8.45 -9.63
N GLY A 39 -11.62 9.75 -9.37
CA GLY A 39 -12.95 10.35 -9.26
C GLY A 39 -13.91 10.02 -10.41
N ALA A 40 -15.20 9.86 -10.08
CA ALA A 40 -16.48 9.70 -10.83
C ALA A 40 -16.56 9.09 -12.25
N ASN A 41 -15.46 8.90 -12.99
CA ASN A 41 -15.45 8.59 -14.42
C ASN A 41 -14.69 7.31 -14.79
N HIS A 42 -14.21 6.52 -13.82
CA HIS A 42 -13.46 5.29 -14.13
C HIS A 42 -14.06 4.02 -13.51
N PRO A 43 -15.28 3.61 -13.91
CA PRO A 43 -16.11 2.69 -13.14
C PRO A 43 -15.62 1.23 -12.99
N ASP A 44 -14.57 0.76 -13.66
CA ASP A 44 -14.28 -0.70 -13.67
C ASP A 44 -12.79 -1.10 -13.63
N ILE A 45 -11.86 -0.18 -13.33
CA ILE A 45 -10.43 -0.54 -13.31
C ILE A 45 -9.92 -0.67 -11.88
N VAL A 46 -9.58 -1.91 -11.52
CA VAL A 46 -8.69 -2.20 -10.40
C VAL A 46 -7.26 -1.86 -10.83
N VAL A 47 -6.60 -0.96 -10.09
CA VAL A 47 -5.20 -0.58 -10.32
C VAL A 47 -4.32 -1.19 -9.23
N GLU A 48 -3.32 -1.96 -9.64
CA GLU A 48 -2.32 -2.54 -8.73
C GLU A 48 -1.08 -1.63 -8.66
N TYR A 49 -0.65 -1.30 -7.43
CA TYR A 49 0.61 -0.61 -7.17
C TYR A 49 1.54 -1.49 -6.33
N PRO A 50 2.83 -1.63 -6.70
CA PRO A 50 3.80 -2.30 -5.86
C PRO A 50 4.13 -1.44 -4.64
N VAL A 51 4.24 -2.09 -3.49
CA VAL A 51 4.49 -1.46 -2.19
C VAL A 51 5.96 -1.57 -1.85
N TYR A 52 6.58 -0.42 -1.60
CA TYR A 52 7.98 -0.34 -1.26
C TYR A 52 8.19 0.28 0.11
N TYR A 53 8.90 -0.46 0.96
CA TYR A 53 9.39 0.01 2.24
C TYR A 53 10.63 0.87 2.04
N LYS A 54 10.53 2.15 2.39
CA LYS A 54 11.64 3.08 2.35
C LYS A 54 12.40 3.05 3.67
N HIS A 55 13.68 2.74 3.60
CA HIS A 55 14.57 2.67 4.75
C HIS A 55 15.94 3.25 4.45
N PHE A 56 16.68 3.56 5.52
CA PHE A 56 18.03 4.10 5.44
C PHE A 56 19.03 3.01 5.84
N ILE A 57 20.01 2.75 4.97
CA ILE A 57 21.17 1.90 5.27
C ILE A 57 22.40 2.78 5.09
N ASN A 58 23.15 3.03 6.17
CA ASN A 58 24.38 3.85 6.13
C ASN A 58 24.18 5.18 5.39
N ASP A 59 23.15 5.93 5.79
CA ASP A 59 22.73 7.22 5.20
C ASP A 59 22.30 7.17 3.72
N LYS A 60 22.16 5.98 3.14
CA LYS A 60 21.62 5.78 1.79
C LYS A 60 20.18 5.32 1.85
N ILE A 61 19.33 5.93 1.02
CA ILE A 61 17.95 5.50 0.82
C ILE A 61 17.95 4.17 0.07
N SER A 62 17.23 3.20 0.60
CA SER A 62 16.93 1.91 0.00
C SER A 62 15.42 1.70 -0.04
N TYR A 63 14.97 0.92 -1.04
CA TYR A 63 13.58 0.53 -1.22
C TYR A 63 13.49 -0.99 -1.26
N GLU A 64 12.81 -1.59 -0.30
CA GLU A 64 12.51 -3.02 -0.28
C GLU A 64 11.08 -3.23 -0.81
N HIS A 65 10.93 -4.01 -1.88
CA HIS A 65 9.61 -4.39 -2.39
C HIS A 65 9.01 -5.43 -1.44
N ILE A 66 7.87 -5.11 -0.84
CA ILE A 66 7.31 -5.93 0.25
C ILE A 66 5.91 -6.47 -0.06
N GLY A 67 5.19 -5.93 -1.05
CA GLY A 67 3.86 -6.41 -1.40
C GLY A 67 3.21 -5.58 -2.48
N TYR A 68 1.88 -5.70 -2.59
CA TYR A 68 1.05 -4.98 -3.55
C TYR A 68 -0.16 -4.37 -2.86
N VAL A 69 -0.71 -3.32 -3.45
CA VAL A 69 -2.02 -2.78 -3.10
C VAL A 69 -2.86 -2.65 -4.36
N ASN A 70 -4.08 -3.17 -4.29
CA ASN A 70 -5.10 -3.00 -5.32
C ASN A 70 -6.06 -1.91 -4.88
N LEU A 71 -6.29 -0.95 -5.76
CA LEU A 71 -7.27 0.11 -5.61
C LEU A 71 -8.38 -0.09 -6.63
N GLY A 72 -9.63 -0.01 -6.20
CA GLY A 72 -10.80 -0.20 -7.06
C GLY A 72 -12.00 0.60 -6.58
N ILE A 73 -13.12 0.41 -7.25
CA ILE A 73 -14.43 0.97 -6.88
C ILE A 73 -15.34 -0.19 -6.51
N ASP A 74 -16.09 -0.03 -5.42
CA ASP A 74 -17.10 -1.00 -5.00
C ASP A 74 -18.21 -1.06 -6.06
N GLN A 75 -18.51 -2.25 -6.56
CA GLN A 75 -19.48 -2.44 -7.64
C GLN A 75 -20.93 -2.29 -7.15
N ASP A 76 -21.18 -2.54 -5.87
CA ASP A 76 -22.50 -2.42 -5.25
C ASP A 76 -22.77 -0.98 -4.81
N ASP A 77 -21.71 -0.27 -4.40
CA ASP A 77 -21.73 1.16 -4.10
C ASP A 77 -20.66 1.88 -4.91
N GLY A 78 -20.99 2.24 -6.16
CA GLY A 78 -20.10 2.94 -7.10
C GLY A 78 -19.60 4.32 -6.65
N SER A 79 -19.85 4.69 -5.39
CA SER A 79 -19.29 5.85 -4.72
C SER A 79 -18.21 5.53 -3.67
N CYS A 80 -17.96 4.25 -3.39
CA CYS A 80 -16.97 3.79 -2.41
C CYS A 80 -15.74 3.17 -3.09
N TYR A 81 -14.55 3.43 -2.54
CA TYR A 81 -13.32 2.79 -2.99
C TYR A 81 -13.04 1.50 -2.22
N THR A 82 -12.46 0.53 -2.91
CA THR A 82 -11.94 -0.70 -2.31
C THR A 82 -10.42 -0.65 -2.24
N ILE A 83 -9.86 -0.97 -1.07
CA ILE A 83 -8.42 -1.14 -0.86
C ILE A 83 -8.17 -2.59 -0.48
N GLU A 84 -7.35 -3.28 -1.27
CA GLU A 84 -6.90 -4.63 -0.94
C GLU A 84 -5.37 -4.67 -0.83
N HIS A 85 -4.88 -5.08 0.33
CA HIS A 85 -3.45 -5.26 0.58
C HIS A 85 -3.03 -6.72 0.35
N LEU A 86 -1.91 -6.90 -0.34
CA LEU A 86 -1.44 -8.19 -0.81
C LEU A 86 0.04 -8.44 -0.45
N THR A 87 0.39 -9.69 -0.16
CA THR A 87 1.81 -10.11 -0.07
C THR A 87 2.49 -10.09 -1.44
N LEU A 88 3.82 -10.29 -1.47
CA LEU A 88 4.57 -10.53 -2.71
C LEU A 88 4.01 -11.66 -3.58
N ASP A 89 3.37 -12.65 -2.96
CA ASP A 89 2.73 -13.79 -3.62
C ASP A 89 1.26 -13.52 -4.00
N ARG A 90 0.79 -12.27 -3.89
CA ARG A 90 -0.61 -11.85 -4.11
C ARG A 90 -1.62 -12.56 -3.21
N LYS A 91 -1.23 -12.89 -1.98
CA LYS A 91 -2.18 -13.38 -0.99
C LYS A 91 -2.79 -12.19 -0.26
N THR A 92 -4.12 -12.16 -0.18
CA THR A 92 -4.85 -11.15 0.59
C THR A 92 -4.44 -11.19 2.05
N LEU A 93 -4.08 -10.01 2.56
CA LEU A 93 -3.67 -9.82 3.94
C LEU A 93 -4.86 -9.44 4.80
N LYS A 94 -4.90 -9.95 6.02
CA LYS A 94 -5.86 -9.54 7.05
C LYS A 94 -5.21 -8.52 7.96
N ASN A 95 -5.97 -7.52 8.42
CA ASN A 95 -5.47 -6.39 9.19
C ASN A 95 -4.64 -6.80 10.40
N HIS A 96 -3.35 -6.44 10.41
CA HIS A 96 -2.44 -6.65 11.53
C HIS A 96 -1.35 -5.58 11.56
N TRP A 97 -0.71 -5.39 12.72
CA TRP A 97 0.11 -4.20 12.98
C TRP A 97 1.59 -4.34 12.61
N HIS A 98 2.15 -3.20 12.18
CA HIS A 98 3.43 -2.93 11.52
C HIS A 98 3.45 -3.29 10.01
N PRO A 99 3.53 -2.28 9.12
CA PRO A 99 3.40 -2.49 7.68
C PRO A 99 4.36 -3.53 7.10
N PHE A 100 5.61 -3.53 7.56
CA PHE A 100 6.60 -4.50 7.10
C PHE A 100 6.18 -5.96 7.37
N TYR A 101 5.76 -6.29 8.59
CA TYR A 101 5.33 -7.64 8.95
C TYR A 101 3.99 -7.99 8.31
N PHE A 102 3.11 -6.99 8.20
CA PHE A 102 1.84 -7.11 7.50
C PHE A 102 2.06 -7.59 6.06
N TYR A 103 2.89 -6.90 5.29
CA TYR A 103 3.16 -7.25 3.90
C TYR A 103 3.96 -8.54 3.70
N LYS A 104 4.80 -8.92 4.68
CA LYS A 104 5.47 -10.23 4.69
C LYS A 104 4.54 -11.40 5.04
N GLY A 105 3.30 -11.13 5.43
CA GLY A 105 2.39 -12.16 5.93
C GLY A 105 2.87 -12.79 7.25
N GLU A 106 3.79 -12.13 7.95
CA GLU A 106 4.37 -12.57 9.22
C GLU A 106 3.53 -12.16 10.42
N CYS A 107 2.41 -11.48 10.19
CA CYS A 107 1.46 -11.15 11.22
C CYS A 107 0.59 -12.37 11.61
N GLU A 108 1.19 -13.31 12.35
CA GLU A 108 0.50 -14.13 13.33
C GLU A 108 1.12 -13.82 14.71
N TYR A 109 0.37 -13.09 15.53
CA TYR A 109 0.71 -12.67 16.90
C TYR A 109 1.82 -11.62 17.04
N GLY A 110 1.54 -10.65 17.91
CA GLY A 110 2.35 -9.46 18.14
C GLY A 110 3.81 -9.77 18.46
N PHE A 111 4.64 -8.76 18.21
CA PHE A 111 6.05 -8.66 18.59
C PHE A 111 6.44 -9.70 19.64
N LYS A 112 7.24 -10.71 19.25
CA LYS A 112 8.03 -11.43 20.24
C LYS A 112 8.94 -10.40 20.89
N ASN A 113 8.63 -10.06 22.14
CA ASN A 113 9.52 -9.35 23.06
C ASN A 113 10.88 -10.04 23.13
#